data_AF-A0A3R7UI11-F1
#
_entry.id   AF-A0A3R7UI11-F1
#
_cell.length_a   1.000
_cell.length_b   1.000
_cell.length_c   1.000
_cell.angle_alpha   90.00
_cell.angle_beta   90.00
_cell.angle_gamma   90.00
#
_symmetry.space_group_name_H-M   'P 1'
#
loop_
_entity.id
_entity.type
_entity.pdbx_description
1 polymer ?
#
loop_
_entity_poly.entity_id
_entity_poly.type
_entity_poly.pdbx_seq_one_letter_code
_entity_poly.pdbx_strand_id
1 'polypeptide(L)' 'MFWPWIGTNEDPVTLGTHTFLAKYWGTRLNKTKMNSFQCLERTGFMELELLSEQKMTIKSKAQIVLKGELKI' A
#
# COMPACT_ATOMS: atom_id res chain seq x y z
N MET A 1 6.42 -6.39 -1.74
CA MET A 1 6.34 -7.01 -3.08
C MET A 1 7.76 -7.34 -3.53
N PHE A 2 7.99 -8.43 -4.27
CA PHE A 2 9.31 -8.84 -4.74
C PHE A 2 9.53 -8.32 -6.17
N TRP A 3 10.48 -7.39 -6.37
CA TRP A 3 10.74 -6.76 -7.68
C TRP A 3 12.22 -6.92 -8.10
N PRO A 4 12.65 -8.15 -8.42
CA PRO A 4 14.07 -8.50 -8.59
C PRO A 4 14.73 -7.81 -9.80
N TRP A 5 13.94 -7.30 -10.74
CA TRP A 5 14.42 -6.66 -11.97
C TRP A 5 14.95 -5.23 -11.79
N ILE A 6 14.68 -4.56 -10.66
CA ILE A 6 15.10 -3.17 -10.42
C ILE A 6 16.28 -3.05 -9.45
N GLY A 7 16.87 -4.18 -9.04
CA GLY A 7 18.02 -4.22 -8.12
C GLY A 7 17.65 -4.12 -6.64
N THR A 8 16.35 -4.14 -6.31
CA THR A 8 15.85 -4.09 -4.93
C THR A 8 15.10 -5.39 -4.61
N ASN A 9 15.57 -6.14 -3.61
CA ASN A 9 14.95 -7.43 -3.25
C ASN A 9 13.52 -7.26 -2.71
N GLU A 10 13.25 -6.21 -1.93
CA GLU A 10 11.92 -5.94 -1.40
C GLU A 10 11.63 -4.45 -1.34
N ASP A 11 10.47 -4.08 -1.86
CA ASP A 11 9.95 -2.72 -1.78
C ASP A 11 9.07 -2.59 -0.52
N PRO A 12 9.44 -1.72 0.44
CA PRO A 12 8.77 -1.67 1.74
C PRO A 12 7.33 -1.14 1.68
N VAL A 13 6.95 -0.37 0.64
CA VAL A 13 5.56 0.09 0.44
C VAL A 13 5.24 0.16 -1.06
N THR A 14 4.70 -0.91 -1.62
CA THR A 14 4.24 -0.89 -3.03
C THR A 14 2.75 -0.53 -3.10
N LEU A 15 2.49 0.79 -3.15
CA LEU A 15 1.15 1.35 -3.24
C LEU A 15 0.42 0.91 -4.53
N GLY A 16 1.14 0.76 -5.65
CA GLY A 16 0.56 0.42 -6.96
C GLY A 16 -0.04 -0.99 -7.06
N THR A 17 0.53 -1.96 -6.35
CA THR A 17 0.03 -3.35 -6.35
C THR A 17 -1.29 -3.47 -5.59
N HIS A 18 -1.48 -2.65 -4.56
CA HIS A 18 -2.71 -2.60 -3.79
C HIS A 18 -3.87 -2.07 -4.63
N THR A 19 -3.61 -1.28 -5.69
CA THR A 19 -4.64 -0.82 -6.63
C THR A 19 -5.28 -1.97 -7.40
N PHE A 20 -4.46 -2.90 -7.90
CA PHE A 20 -4.95 -4.08 -8.61
C PHE A 20 -5.59 -5.09 -7.65
N LEU A 21 -4.94 -5.35 -6.51
CA LEU A 21 -5.41 -6.30 -5.51
C LEU A 21 -6.72 -5.84 -4.85
N ALA A 22 -6.89 -4.55 -4.57
CA ALA A 22 -8.13 -4.01 -4.02
C ALA A 22 -9.32 -4.28 -4.94
N LYS A 23 -9.17 -4.05 -6.24
CA LYS A 23 -10.25 -4.31 -7.20
C LYS A 23 -10.55 -5.81 -7.30
N TYR A 24 -9.52 -6.65 -7.42
CA TYR A 24 -9.65 -8.10 -7.49
C TYR A 24 -10.39 -8.69 -6.27
N TRP A 25 -9.96 -8.32 -5.07
CA TRP A 25 -10.57 -8.79 -3.83
C TRP A 25 -11.90 -8.11 -3.54
N GLY A 26 -12.09 -6.85 -3.94
CA GLY A 26 -13.35 -6.14 -3.78
C GLY A 26 -14.50 -6.81 -4.54
N THR A 27 -14.24 -7.23 -5.78
CA THR A 27 -15.20 -8.01 -6.58
C THR A 27 -15.45 -9.40 -6.00
N ARG A 28 -14.39 -10.12 -5.55
CA ARG A 28 -14.54 -11.48 -5.02
C ARG A 28 -15.16 -11.55 -3.62
N LEU A 29 -14.90 -10.57 -2.77
CA LEU A 29 -15.42 -10.50 -1.40
C LEU A 29 -16.72 -9.69 -1.32
N ASN A 30 -17.16 -9.10 -2.43
CA ASN A 30 -18.28 -8.17 -2.51
C ASN A 30 -18.18 -7.05 -1.46
N LYS A 31 -16.99 -6.47 -1.31
CA LYS A 31 -16.65 -5.46 -0.30
C LYS A 31 -15.99 -4.25 -0.94
N THR A 32 -16.44 -3.07 -0.56
CA THR A 32 -15.86 -1.79 -0.99
C THR A 32 -14.77 -1.28 -0.03
N LYS A 33 -14.81 -1.71 1.23
CA LYS A 33 -13.80 -1.40 2.26
C LYS A 33 -13.04 -2.67 2.65
N MET A 34 -11.72 -2.58 2.62
CA MET A 34 -10.82 -3.70 2.91
C MET A 34 -9.64 -3.22 3.72
N ASN A 35 -9.17 -4.09 4.61
CA ASN A 35 -7.93 -3.88 5.36
C ASN A 35 -6.86 -4.78 4.74
N SER A 36 -5.73 -4.20 4.40
CA SER A 36 -4.56 -4.91 3.88
C SER A 36 -3.44 -4.85 4.91
N PHE A 37 -2.81 -6.00 5.12
CA PHE A 37 -1.69 -6.15 6.02
C PHE A 37 -0.50 -6.72 5.25
N GLN A 38 0.58 -5.93 5.17
CA GLN A 38 1.83 -6.35 4.57
C GLN A 38 2.67 -7.04 5.64
N CYS A 39 2.81 -8.36 5.53
CA CYS A 39 3.39 -9.25 6.54
C CYS A 39 4.94 -9.33 6.50
N LEU A 40 5.62 -8.40 5.81
CA LEU A 40 7.09 -8.37 5.75
C LEU A 40 7.69 -7.82 7.04
N GLU A 41 9.01 -7.94 7.24
CA GLU A 41 9.71 -7.54 8.48
C GLU A 41 9.37 -6.14 8.98
N ARG A 42 9.15 -5.19 8.08
CA ARG A 42 8.82 -3.81 8.44
C ARG A 42 7.37 -3.62 8.88
N THR A 43 6.50 -4.60 8.56
CA THR A 43 5.04 -4.61 8.73
C THR A 43 4.35 -3.36 8.17
N GLY A 44 3.11 -3.49 7.71
CA GLY A 44 2.40 -2.33 7.18
C GLY A 44 0.91 -2.56 7.18
N PHE A 45 0.17 -1.69 7.85
CA PHE A 45 -1.29 -1.69 7.80
C PHE A 45 -1.78 -0.58 6.88
N MET A 46 -2.66 -0.93 5.94
CA MET A 46 -3.29 0.02 5.04
C MET A 46 -4.77 -0.32 4.89
N GLU A 47 -5.61 0.71 4.98
CA GLU A 47 -7.03 0.64 4.66
C GLU A 47 -7.24 1.04 3.20
N LEU A 48 -8.04 0.25 2.51
CA LEU A 48 -8.37 0.43 1.10
C LEU A 48 -9.89 0.63 0.98
N GLU A 49 -10.29 1.67 0.27
CA GLU A 49 -11.69 1.97 -0.02
C GLU A 49 -11.87 2.20 -1.52
N LEU A 50 -12.67 1.35 -2.16
CA LEU A 50 -13.08 1.52 -3.55
C LEU A 50 -14.22 2.53 -3.61
N LEU A 51 -13.97 3.68 -4.23
CA LEU A 51 -14.97 4.75 -4.42
C LEU A 51 -15.72 4.60 -5.74
N SER A 52 -15.05 4.06 -6.77
CA SER A 52 -15.64 3.71 -8.07
C SER A 52 -14.75 2.72 -8.82
N GLU A 53 -15.17 2.28 -10.01
CA GLU A 53 -14.39 1.40 -10.89
C GLU A 53 -12.98 1.90 -11.24
N GLN A 54 -12.76 3.21 -11.12
CA GLN A 54 -11.53 3.90 -11.51
C GLN A 54 -10.89 4.68 -10.34
N LYS A 55 -11.56 4.76 -9.19
CA LYS A 55 -11.10 5.57 -8.04
C LYS A 55 -11.08 4.74 -6.77
N MET A 56 -9.99 4.87 -6.02
CA MET A 56 -9.86 4.29 -4.70
C MET A 56 -9.08 5.21 -3.77
N THR A 57 -9.31 5.03 -2.48
CA THR A 57 -8.57 5.70 -1.41
C THR A 57 -7.72 4.67 -0.69
N ILE A 58 -6.48 5.06 -0.37
CA ILE A 58 -5.56 4.29 0.46
C ILE A 58 -5.24 5.15 1.67
N LYS A 59 -5.44 4.60 2.87
CA LYS A 59 -5.08 5.25 4.13
C LYS A 59 -4.07 4.38 4.86
N SER A 60 -3.01 4.99 5.35
CA SER A 60 -2.00 4.34 6.17
C SER A 60 -1.50 5.30 7.24
N LYS A 61 -0.92 4.75 8.30
CA LYS A 61 -0.27 5.55 9.34
C LYS A 61 1.17 5.83 8.92
N ALA A 62 1.56 7.09 8.91
CA ALA A 62 2.94 7.51 8.71
C ALA A 62 3.57 7.92 10.04
N GLN A 63 4.83 7.55 10.26
CA GLN A 63 5.60 7.92 11.44
C GLN A 63 6.84 8.68 11.00
N ILE A 64 7.08 9.85 11.59
CA ILE A 64 8.32 10.59 11.37
C ILE A 64 9.43 9.84 12.12
N VAL A 65 10.43 9.37 11.37
CA VAL A 65 11.62 8.69 11.92
C VAL A 65 12.81 9.62 12.10
N LEU A 66 12.89 10.69 11.30
CA LEU A 66 13.94 11.69 11.37
C LEU A 66 13.38 13.05 10.94
N LYS A 67 13.75 14.10 11.68
CA LYS A 67 13.43 15.49 11.36
C LYS A 67 14.73 16.29 11.42
N GLY A 68 14.97 17.10 10.39
CA GLY A 68 16.14 17.96 10.30
C GLY A 68 15.89 19.13 9.35
N GLU A 69 16.87 20.01 9.26
CA GLU A 69 16.86 21.16 8.35
C GLU A 69 17.88 20.91 7.24
N LEU A 70 17.42 20.97 5.99
CA LEU A 70 18.31 20.95 4.84
C LEU A 70 18.80 22.38 4.59
N LYS A 71 20.08 22.65 4.86
CA LYS A 71 20.74 23.89 4.43
C LYS A 71 21.15 23.73 2.97
N ILE A 72 20.65 24.64 2.13
CA ILE A 72 20.98 24.76 0.72
C ILE A 72 21.93 25.95 0.57
#